data_AF-A0A6J0T0M7-F1
#
_entry.id   AF-A0A6J0T0M7-F1
#
_cell.length_a   1.000
_cell.length_b   1.000
_cell.length_c   1.000
_cell.angle_alpha   90.00
_cell.angle_beta   90.00
_cell.angle_gamma   90.00
#
_symmetry.space_group_name_H-M   'P 1'
#
loop_
_entity.id
_entity.type
_entity.pdbx_description
1 polymer ?
#
loop_
_entity_poly.entity_id
_entity_poly.type
_entity_poly.pdbx_seq_one_letter_code
_entity_poly.pdbx_strand_id
1 'polypeptide(L)'
;MEVLSGSLRVFLPAASWLLLLPLCGMVSPQKTSEESRRICLQPPLKGPCRGMISRWHYDRYSQTCKEFTYGGCQGNDNNFLSWGDCSKTCSSIKKVPKICRLEADEGLCRALMQKYFFNLTSMTCEKFYYGGCYGNENRFDDEESCMDICLPVKTGKKKPYFIRRIKAGAQG
;
A
#
# COMPACT_ATOMS: atom_id res chain seq x y z
N MET A 1 -38.00 62.63 56.01
CA MET A 1 -39.31 62.27 55.45
C MET A 1 -38.99 61.64 54.10
N GLU A 2 -39.06 60.34 53.84
CA GLU A 2 -39.70 59.16 54.45
C GLU A 2 -38.75 57.95 54.24
N VAL A 3 -38.43 57.16 55.28
CA VAL A 3 -38.83 55.74 55.54
C VAL A 3 -39.06 54.87 54.29
N LEU A 4 -38.67 53.59 54.16
CA LEU A 4 -37.78 52.63 54.83
C LEU A 4 -37.77 51.36 53.92
N SER A 5 -36.82 50.46 54.17
CA SER A 5 -36.90 48.99 53.93
C SER A 5 -36.41 48.40 52.60
N GLY A 6 -35.45 47.48 52.69
CA GLY A 6 -35.12 46.53 51.62
C GLY A 6 -33.75 45.88 51.77
N SER A 7 -33.65 44.87 52.61
CA SER A 7 -32.43 44.21 53.09
C SER A 7 -31.54 43.53 52.02
N LEU A 8 -30.25 43.80 52.18
CA LEU A 8 -29.04 43.00 51.94
C LEU A 8 -29.18 41.58 51.34
N ARG A 9 -28.56 41.36 50.17
CA ARG A 9 -27.86 40.11 49.85
C ARG A 9 -26.51 40.42 49.18
N VAL A 10 -25.45 40.20 49.95
CA VAL A 10 -24.07 40.15 49.48
C VAL A 10 -23.89 38.82 48.74
N PHE A 11 -23.43 38.87 47.49
CA PHE A 11 -22.86 37.71 46.81
C PHE A 11 -21.42 38.06 46.40
N LEU A 12 -20.48 37.35 47.00
CA LEU A 12 -19.05 37.41 46.69
C LEU A 12 -18.76 36.92 45.26
N PRO A 13 -17.71 37.43 44.59
CA PRO A 13 -17.21 36.85 43.35
C PRO A 13 -16.26 35.69 43.69
N ALA A 14 -16.48 34.50 43.13
CA ALA A 14 -15.52 33.41 43.28
C ALA A 14 -15.47 32.49 42.05
N ALA A 15 -14.24 32.30 41.58
CA ALA A 15 -13.73 31.27 40.66
C ALA A 15 -14.29 31.33 39.23
N SER A 16 -13.54 31.84 38.24
CA SER A 16 -12.26 31.30 37.76
C SER A 16 -12.29 29.77 37.62
N TRP A 17 -13.03 29.31 36.62
CA TRP A 17 -12.84 27.99 36.04
C TRP A 17 -12.09 28.17 34.73
N LEU A 18 -10.77 28.39 34.83
CA LEU A 18 -9.84 28.01 33.77
C LEU A 18 -9.96 26.50 33.60
N LEU A 19 -10.86 26.04 32.73
CA LEU A 19 -10.87 24.68 32.22
C LEU A 19 -9.66 24.53 31.29
N LEU A 20 -8.47 24.38 31.88
CA LEU A 20 -7.35 23.70 31.24
C LEU A 20 -7.74 22.23 31.08
N LEU A 21 -8.57 21.94 30.08
CA LEU A 21 -8.64 20.59 29.53
C LEU A 21 -7.23 20.31 28.98
N PRO A 22 -6.49 19.32 29.51
CA PRO A 22 -5.30 18.89 28.82
C PRO A 22 -5.78 18.38 27.46
N LEU A 23 -5.29 18.98 26.38
CA LEU A 23 -5.38 18.41 25.04
C LEU A 23 -4.51 17.14 25.01
N CYS A 24 -4.86 16.15 25.81
CA CYS A 24 -4.34 14.81 25.69
C CYS A 24 -5.05 14.16 24.49
N GLY A 25 -4.28 13.89 23.45
CA GLY A 25 -4.59 12.80 22.53
C GLY A 25 -5.62 13.07 21.45
N MET A 26 -5.20 13.76 20.39
CA MET A 26 -5.62 13.37 19.04
C MET A 26 -4.40 12.99 18.21
N VAL A 27 -3.66 11.98 18.65
CA VAL A 27 -2.84 11.19 17.72
C VAL A 27 -3.81 10.33 16.93
N SER A 28 -4.16 10.76 15.72
CA SER A 28 -5.00 9.99 14.81
C SER A 28 -4.24 8.74 14.35
N PRO A 29 -4.68 7.50 14.68
CA PRO A 29 -4.05 6.28 14.22
C PRO A 29 -4.65 5.89 12.87
N GLN A 30 -4.39 6.66 11.81
CA GLN A 30 -4.90 6.36 10.47
C GLN A 30 -3.83 6.26 9.36
N LYS A 31 -2.54 6.38 9.69
CA LYS A 31 -1.46 6.38 8.69
C LYS A 31 -0.58 5.13 8.65
N THR A 32 -0.91 4.06 9.38
CA THR A 32 -0.05 2.86 9.45
C THR A 32 -0.02 2.07 8.13
N SER A 33 -1.16 1.94 7.45
CA SER A 33 -1.25 1.08 6.24
C SER A 33 -0.51 1.61 5.00
N GLU A 34 -0.57 2.92 4.74
CA GLU A 34 0.11 3.50 3.57
C GLU A 34 1.62 3.59 3.79
N GLU A 35 2.05 3.84 5.02
CA GLU A 35 3.46 3.84 5.40
C GLU A 35 4.06 2.44 5.31
N SER A 36 3.40 1.42 5.86
CA SER A 36 3.79 0.02 5.67
C SER A 36 3.89 -0.32 4.18
N ARG A 37 2.96 0.16 3.34
CA ARG A 37 3.02 -0.08 1.89
C ARG A 37 4.25 0.58 1.26
N ARG A 38 4.56 1.83 1.61
CA ARG A 38 5.75 2.56 1.13
C ARG A 38 7.05 1.88 1.53
N ILE A 39 7.10 1.30 2.73
CA ILE A 39 8.27 0.58 3.26
C ILE A 39 8.39 -0.79 2.58
N CYS A 40 7.39 -1.65 2.74
CA CYS A 40 7.47 -3.07 2.41
C CYS A 40 7.51 -3.39 0.91
N LEU A 41 7.12 -2.45 0.04
CA LEU A 41 7.13 -2.67 -1.41
C LEU A 41 8.41 -2.20 -2.10
N GLN A 42 9.34 -1.59 -1.38
CA GLN A 42 10.66 -1.27 -1.91
C GLN A 42 11.47 -2.56 -2.16
N PRO A 43 12.34 -2.61 -3.18
CA PRO A 43 13.28 -3.71 -3.34
C PRO A 43 14.29 -3.72 -2.18
N PRO A 44 14.80 -4.88 -1.73
CA PRO A 44 15.88 -4.90 -0.74
C PRO A 44 17.13 -4.19 -1.28
N LEU A 45 17.71 -3.30 -0.49
CA LEU A 45 18.88 -2.52 -0.91
C LEU A 45 20.10 -2.84 -0.04
N LYS A 46 21.10 -3.49 -0.65
CA LYS A 46 22.39 -3.80 -0.01
C LYS A 46 23.21 -2.55 0.31
N GLY A 47 23.14 -1.54 -0.56
CA GLY A 47 23.98 -0.34 -0.47
C GLY A 47 25.45 -0.58 -0.87
N PRO A 48 26.29 0.47 -0.88
CA PRO A 48 27.65 0.41 -1.42
C PRO A 48 28.68 -0.15 -0.42
N CYS A 49 28.37 -0.19 0.87
CA CYS A 49 29.25 -0.74 1.88
C CYS A 49 29.39 -2.27 1.74
N ARG A 50 30.52 -2.82 2.22
CA ARG A 50 30.91 -4.22 2.02
C ARG A 50 30.68 -5.13 3.23
N GLY A 51 29.88 -4.68 4.21
CA GLY A 51 29.46 -5.51 5.33
C GLY A 51 28.62 -6.71 4.87
N MET A 52 28.63 -7.78 5.66
CA MET A 52 27.78 -8.95 5.47
C MET A 52 26.79 -9.05 6.63
N ILE A 53 25.89 -8.08 6.72
CA ILE A 53 24.95 -7.98 7.84
C ILE A 53 23.64 -8.64 7.43
N SER A 54 23.29 -9.73 8.11
CA SER A 54 21.98 -10.36 7.96
C SER A 54 20.87 -9.41 8.39
N ARG A 55 19.89 -9.20 7.50
CA ARG A 55 18.70 -8.37 7.72
C ARG A 55 17.50 -9.04 7.08
N TRP A 56 16.32 -8.59 7.47
CA TRP A 56 15.06 -9.05 6.92
C TRP A 56 14.45 -8.00 6.02
N HIS A 57 13.81 -8.40 4.94
CA HIS A 57 13.01 -7.54 4.09
C HIS A 57 11.71 -8.25 3.73
N TYR A 58 10.69 -7.50 3.36
CA TYR A 58 9.51 -8.06 2.75
C TYR A 58 9.78 -8.34 1.28
N ASP A 59 9.71 -9.61 0.88
CA ASP A 59 9.79 -10.01 -0.51
C ASP A 59 8.40 -9.91 -1.15
N ARG A 60 8.28 -8.96 -2.07
CA ARG A 60 7.05 -8.66 -2.80
C ARG A 60 6.66 -9.74 -3.82
N TYR A 61 7.59 -10.58 -4.26
CA TYR A 61 7.31 -11.72 -5.13
C TYR A 61 6.68 -12.86 -4.33
N SER A 62 7.29 -13.32 -3.24
CA SER A 62 6.69 -14.36 -2.39
C SER A 62 5.57 -13.84 -1.48
N GLN A 63 5.48 -12.53 -1.27
CA GLN A 63 4.59 -11.86 -0.30
C GLN A 63 4.88 -12.29 1.15
N THR A 64 6.17 -12.45 1.48
CA THR A 64 6.65 -12.91 2.81
C THR A 64 7.95 -12.22 3.20
N CYS A 65 8.23 -12.14 4.51
CA CYS A 65 9.55 -11.69 4.99
C CYS A 65 10.63 -12.73 4.69
N LYS A 66 11.76 -12.27 4.15
CA LYS A 66 12.94 -13.08 3.82
C LYS A 66 14.21 -12.38 4.29
N GLU A 67 15.25 -13.16 4.51
CA GLU A 67 16.57 -12.66 4.86
C GLU A 67 17.30 -12.14 3.60
N PHE A 68 18.10 -11.09 3.76
CA PHE A 68 19.03 -10.60 2.75
C PHE A 68 20.30 -10.03 3.40
N THR A 69 21.37 -9.87 2.62
CA THR A 69 22.62 -9.27 3.08
C THR A 69 22.60 -7.76 2.87
N TYR A 70 22.65 -7.01 3.97
CA TYR A 70 22.85 -5.56 3.97
C TYR A 70 24.33 -5.21 4.11
N GLY A 71 24.79 -4.29 3.27
CA GLY A 71 26.18 -3.81 3.23
C GLY A 71 26.58 -2.94 4.41
N GLY A 72 25.60 -2.42 5.17
CA GLY A 72 25.83 -1.61 6.38
C GLY A 72 25.64 -0.11 6.20
N CYS A 73 25.47 0.39 4.97
CA CYS A 73 25.15 1.81 4.73
C CYS A 73 24.24 2.01 3.51
N GLN A 74 23.54 3.15 3.47
CA GLN A 74 22.70 3.60 2.35
C GLN A 74 21.70 2.53 1.85
N GLY A 75 21.09 1.81 2.80
CA GLY A 75 19.91 0.98 2.54
C GLY A 75 18.64 1.82 2.42
N ASN A 76 17.51 1.13 2.29
CA ASN A 76 16.19 1.75 2.34
C ASN A 76 15.36 1.19 3.51
N ASP A 77 14.10 1.59 3.63
CA ASP A 77 13.26 1.28 4.80
C ASP A 77 12.85 -0.21 4.84
N ASN A 78 12.89 -0.94 3.72
CA ASN A 78 12.62 -2.38 3.67
C ASN A 78 13.81 -3.20 4.20
N ASN A 79 14.24 -2.88 5.42
CA ASN A 79 15.44 -3.42 6.05
C ASN A 79 15.21 -3.49 7.56
N PHE A 80 14.82 -4.67 8.03
CA PHE A 80 14.43 -4.95 9.40
C PHE A 80 15.49 -5.79 10.11
N LEU A 81 15.59 -5.62 11.42
CA LEU A 81 16.57 -6.34 12.24
C LEU A 81 16.14 -7.79 12.48
N SER A 82 14.84 -8.04 12.57
CA SER A 82 14.27 -9.37 12.82
C SER A 82 13.09 -9.69 11.90
N TRP A 83 12.80 -10.99 11.76
CA TRP A 83 11.58 -11.45 11.09
C TRP A 83 10.31 -10.88 11.75
N GLY A 84 10.30 -10.77 13.08
CA GLY A 84 9.17 -10.25 13.84
C GLY A 84 8.84 -8.80 13.50
N ASP A 85 9.87 -7.95 13.36
CA ASP A 85 9.70 -6.54 12.99
C ASP A 85 9.19 -6.40 11.55
N CYS A 86 9.76 -7.18 10.62
CA CYS A 86 9.29 -7.23 9.24
C CYS A 86 7.83 -7.69 9.16
N SER A 87 7.50 -8.81 9.83
CA SER A 87 6.17 -9.40 9.83
C SER A 87 5.14 -8.45 10.44
N LYS A 88 5.44 -7.85 11.58
CA LYS A 88 4.58 -6.85 12.23
C LYS A 88 4.33 -5.65 11.33
N THR A 89 5.36 -5.16 10.64
CA THR A 89 5.26 -3.97 9.78
C THR A 89 4.50 -4.28 8.49
N CYS A 90 4.73 -5.45 7.88
CA CYS A 90 4.30 -5.76 6.52
C CYS A 90 3.12 -6.73 6.39
N SER A 91 2.72 -7.43 7.46
CA SER A 91 1.63 -8.42 7.41
C SER A 91 0.27 -7.83 7.02
N SER A 92 0.07 -6.53 7.26
CA SER A 92 -1.19 -5.83 6.96
C SER A 92 -1.28 -5.27 5.54
N ILE A 93 -0.21 -5.37 4.74
CA ILE A 93 -0.28 -4.88 3.36
C ILE A 93 -1.21 -5.76 2.54
N LYS A 94 -1.99 -5.12 1.66
CA LYS A 94 -2.80 -5.84 0.69
C LYS A 94 -1.87 -6.60 -0.26
N LYS A 95 -2.06 -7.91 -0.36
CA LYS A 95 -1.23 -8.76 -1.21
C LYS A 95 -1.49 -8.49 -2.68
N VAL A 96 -0.42 -8.53 -3.48
CA VAL A 96 -0.52 -8.46 -4.93
C VAL A 96 -1.04 -9.80 -5.46
N PRO A 97 -2.04 -9.82 -6.36
CA PRO A 97 -2.56 -11.07 -6.94
C PRO A 97 -1.47 -11.89 -7.61
N LYS A 98 -1.58 -13.23 -7.57
CA LYS A 98 -0.52 -14.13 -8.05
C LYS A 98 -0.15 -13.89 -9.52
N ILE A 99 -1.14 -13.67 -10.36
CA ILE A 99 -1.02 -13.32 -11.79
C ILE A 99 -0.07 -12.13 -11.99
N CYS A 100 -0.23 -11.07 -11.21
CA CYS A 100 0.58 -9.86 -11.29
C CYS A 100 2.00 -10.03 -10.71
N ARG A 101 2.32 -11.20 -10.12
CA ARG A 101 3.65 -11.48 -9.57
C ARG A 101 4.56 -12.25 -10.53
N LEU A 102 4.03 -12.66 -11.68
CA LEU A 102 4.80 -13.29 -12.73
C LEU A 102 5.56 -12.21 -13.51
N GLU A 103 6.64 -12.58 -14.18
CA GLU A 103 7.33 -11.66 -15.10
C GLU A 103 6.58 -11.57 -16.43
N ALA A 104 6.85 -10.55 -17.23
CA ALA A 104 6.38 -10.53 -18.61
C ALA A 104 6.95 -11.73 -19.37
N ASP A 105 6.11 -12.43 -20.12
CA ASP A 105 6.53 -13.58 -20.92
C ASP A 105 6.03 -13.41 -22.36
N GLU A 106 6.98 -13.18 -23.26
CA GLU A 106 6.74 -12.99 -24.69
C GLU A 106 6.24 -14.27 -25.36
N GLY A 107 6.50 -15.43 -24.77
CA GLY A 107 6.22 -16.73 -25.38
C GLY A 107 7.14 -17.06 -26.54
N LEU A 108 6.81 -18.12 -27.28
CA LEU A 108 7.68 -18.66 -28.35
C LEU A 108 7.34 -18.15 -29.76
N CYS A 109 6.15 -17.59 -29.94
CA CYS A 109 5.72 -17.04 -31.23
C CYS A 109 6.34 -15.65 -31.47
N ARG A 110 6.27 -15.15 -32.71
CA ARG A 110 6.99 -13.92 -33.15
C ARG A 110 6.08 -12.79 -33.62
N ALA A 111 4.80 -12.79 -33.21
CA ALA A 111 3.95 -11.63 -33.42
C ALA A 111 4.39 -10.45 -32.54
N LEU A 112 4.06 -9.23 -32.92
CA LEU A 112 4.37 -8.02 -32.14
C LEU A 112 3.09 -7.46 -31.53
N MET A 113 2.47 -8.21 -30.63
CA MET A 113 1.22 -7.81 -29.99
C MET A 113 1.54 -6.96 -28.76
N GLN A 114 1.35 -5.63 -28.83
CA GLN A 114 1.52 -4.77 -27.66
C GLN A 114 0.49 -5.16 -26.60
N LYS A 115 0.97 -5.50 -25.40
CA LYS A 115 0.20 -5.84 -24.21
C LYS A 115 0.75 -5.10 -23.01
N TYR A 116 0.08 -5.22 -21.88
CA TYR A 116 0.53 -4.70 -20.60
C TYR A 116 0.81 -5.84 -19.63
N PHE A 117 1.80 -5.67 -18.76
CA PHE A 117 2.06 -6.55 -17.63
C PHE A 117 2.30 -5.70 -16.39
N PHE A 118 2.01 -6.24 -15.21
CA PHE A 118 2.34 -5.55 -13.97
C PHE A 118 3.81 -5.77 -13.63
N ASN A 119 4.60 -4.70 -13.70
CA ASN A 119 5.99 -4.73 -13.31
C ASN A 119 6.09 -4.55 -11.80
N LEU A 120 6.57 -5.61 -11.19
CA LEU A 120 6.76 -5.72 -9.77
C LEU A 120 7.86 -4.76 -9.26
N THR A 121 8.93 -4.52 -10.00
CA THR A 121 10.01 -3.62 -9.59
C THR A 121 9.57 -2.16 -9.54
N SER A 122 8.87 -1.68 -10.58
CA SER A 122 8.40 -0.30 -10.68
C SER A 122 7.04 -0.07 -10.02
N MET A 123 6.33 -1.15 -9.64
CA MET A 123 4.95 -1.11 -9.11
C MET A 123 3.93 -0.51 -10.10
N THR A 124 4.19 -0.61 -11.41
CA THR A 124 3.35 -0.03 -12.47
C THR A 124 3.02 -1.04 -13.56
N CYS A 125 1.94 -0.78 -14.30
CA CYS A 125 1.65 -1.53 -15.52
C CYS A 125 2.49 -0.98 -16.68
N GLU A 126 3.29 -1.85 -17.29
CA GLU A 126 4.23 -1.50 -18.35
C GLU A 126 3.89 -2.25 -19.64
N LYS A 127 4.27 -1.66 -20.79
CA LYS A 127 4.05 -2.27 -22.10
C LYS A 127 5.12 -3.33 -22.38
N PHE A 128 4.71 -4.41 -23.04
CA PHE A 128 5.62 -5.40 -23.63
C PHE A 128 5.02 -5.97 -24.93
N TYR A 129 5.82 -6.71 -25.70
CA TYR A 129 5.36 -7.38 -26.92
C TYR A 129 5.15 -8.86 -26.68
N TYR A 130 3.90 -9.31 -26.77
CA TYR A 130 3.55 -10.72 -26.71
C TYR A 130 3.64 -11.36 -28.09
N GLY A 131 4.33 -12.48 -28.16
CA GLY A 131 4.59 -13.27 -29.37
C GLY A 131 3.37 -13.92 -29.99
N GLY A 132 2.25 -14.04 -29.25
CA GLY A 132 0.99 -14.57 -29.75
C GLY A 132 0.68 -16.04 -29.38
N CYS A 133 1.59 -16.73 -28.70
CA CYS A 133 1.33 -18.06 -28.15
C CYS A 133 2.16 -18.32 -26.88
N TYR A 134 1.71 -19.26 -26.03
CA TYR A 134 2.28 -19.54 -24.70
C TYR A 134 2.28 -18.29 -23.81
N GLY A 135 3.34 -18.06 -23.06
CA GLY A 135 3.42 -16.99 -22.09
C GLY A 135 2.78 -17.37 -20.76
N ASN A 136 2.53 -16.35 -19.94
CA ASN A 136 1.80 -16.47 -18.69
C ASN A 136 0.65 -15.45 -18.59
N GLU A 137 -0.07 -15.45 -17.48
CA GLU A 137 -1.27 -14.65 -17.30
C GLU A 137 -0.99 -13.19 -16.91
N ASN A 138 0.24 -12.77 -16.61
CA ASN A 138 0.58 -11.34 -16.41
C ASN A 138 0.60 -10.59 -17.75
N ARG A 139 -0.54 -10.58 -18.43
CA ARG A 139 -0.74 -10.06 -19.77
C ARG A 139 -2.17 -9.54 -19.92
N PHE A 140 -2.26 -8.23 -20.04
CA PHE A 140 -3.50 -7.48 -20.14
C PHE A 140 -3.57 -6.75 -21.47
N ASP A 141 -4.76 -6.58 -22.01
CA ASP A 141 -4.97 -5.90 -23.29
C ASP A 141 -4.84 -4.38 -23.15
N ASP A 142 -5.15 -3.86 -21.97
CA ASP A 142 -5.19 -2.44 -21.65
C ASP A 142 -4.55 -2.15 -20.28
N GLU A 143 -4.02 -0.94 -20.14
CA GLU A 143 -3.36 -0.50 -18.92
C GLU A 143 -4.34 -0.42 -17.74
N GLU A 144 -5.59 -0.03 -18.00
CA GLU A 144 -6.61 0.14 -16.96
C GLU A 144 -6.96 -1.20 -16.31
N SER A 145 -7.19 -2.26 -17.09
CA SER A 145 -7.48 -3.60 -16.57
C SER A 145 -6.30 -4.18 -15.82
N CYS A 146 -5.07 -3.95 -16.29
CA CYS A 146 -3.87 -4.29 -15.54
C CYS A 146 -3.85 -3.59 -14.18
N MET A 147 -4.10 -2.28 -14.15
CA MET A 147 -4.06 -1.49 -12.91
C MET A 147 -5.19 -1.87 -11.95
N ASP A 148 -6.41 -2.08 -12.44
CA ASP A 148 -7.56 -2.49 -11.61
C ASP A 148 -7.35 -3.87 -10.96
N ILE A 149 -6.75 -4.79 -11.70
CA ILE A 149 -6.47 -6.14 -11.21
C ILE A 149 -5.27 -6.13 -10.26
N CYS A 150 -4.18 -5.44 -10.62
CA CYS A 150 -2.89 -5.60 -9.95
C CYS A 150 -2.60 -4.59 -8.84
N LEU A 151 -3.22 -3.42 -8.87
CA LEU A 151 -3.05 -2.45 -7.80
C LEU A 151 -4.08 -2.64 -6.69
N PRO A 152 -3.64 -2.74 -5.43
CA PRO A 152 -4.53 -2.72 -4.29
C PRO A 152 -5.02 -1.28 -4.01
N VAL A 153 -5.78 -0.67 -4.92
CA VAL A 153 -6.29 0.69 -4.74
C VAL A 153 -7.26 0.75 -3.56
N LYS A 154 -7.21 1.85 -2.79
CA LYS A 154 -8.32 2.22 -1.91
C LYS A 154 -9.44 2.75 -2.80
N THR A 155 -10.40 1.91 -3.15
CA THR A 155 -11.64 2.41 -3.73
C THR A 155 -12.72 2.48 -2.64
N GLY A 156 -12.92 3.69 -2.13
CA GLY A 156 -14.18 4.09 -1.50
C GLY A 156 -15.36 4.16 -2.50
N LYS A 157 -15.19 3.65 -3.73
CA LYS A 157 -16.25 3.46 -4.73
C LYS A 157 -15.93 2.21 -5.55
N LYS A 158 -16.49 1.07 -5.17
CA LYS A 158 -16.53 -0.10 -6.08
C LYS A 158 -17.32 0.33 -7.31
N LYS A 159 -16.67 0.57 -8.44
CA LYS A 159 -17.38 0.55 -9.72
C LYS A 159 -17.73 -0.93 -9.98
N PRO A 160 -19.00 -1.27 -10.19
CA PRO A 160 -19.36 -2.64 -10.53
C PRO A 160 -18.69 -3.00 -11.86
N TYR A 161 -17.84 -4.02 -11.82
CA TYR A 161 -17.18 -4.59 -13.00
C TYR A 161 -18.27 -5.08 -13.96
N PHE A 162 -18.48 -4.37 -15.07
CA PHE A 162 -19.38 -4.83 -16.12
C PHE A 162 -18.62 -5.91 -16.89
N ILE A 163 -18.82 -7.17 -16.52
CA ILE A 163 -18.41 -8.31 -17.33
C ILE A 163 -19.10 -8.13 -18.68
N ARG A 164 -18.36 -7.66 -19.69
CA ARG A 164 -18.79 -7.82 -21.09
C ARG A 164 -18.78 -9.31 -21.36
N ARG A 165 -19.93 -9.97 -21.12
CA ARG A 165 -20.21 -11.27 -21.71
C ARG A 165 -20.04 -11.08 -23.21
N ILE A 166 -18.97 -11.63 -23.77
CA ILE A 166 -18.95 -11.98 -25.19
C ILE A 166 -20.18 -12.85 -25.37
N LYS A 167 -21.21 -12.32 -26.02
CA LYS A 167 -22.25 -13.17 -26.60
C LYS A 167 -21.52 -14.01 -27.63
N ALA A 168 -21.26 -15.26 -27.30
CA ALA A 168 -21.14 -16.31 -28.28
C ALA A 168 -22.50 -16.35 -29.02
N GLY A 169 -22.57 -15.63 -30.14
CA GLY A 169 -23.67 -15.74 -31.09
C GLY A 169 -23.40 -16.93 -31.98
N ALA A 170 -24.00 -18.06 -31.62
CA ALA A 170 -24.21 -19.17 -32.52
C ALA A 170 -25.45 -18.89 -33.39
N GLN A 171 -25.38 -19.36 -34.64
CA GLN A 171 -26.46 -19.66 -35.59
C GLN A 171 -27.11 -18.50 -36.37
N GLY A 172 -27.10 -18.71 -37.69
CA GLY A 172 -27.63 -17.89 -38.77
C GLY A 172 -26.96 -18.33 -40.06
#